data_AF-A0AAV4FHU7-F1
#
_entry.id   AF-A0AAV4FHU7-F1
#
_cell.length_a   1.000
_cell.length_b   1.000
_cell.length_c   1.000
_cell.angle_alpha   90.00
_cell.angle_beta   90.00
_cell.angle_gamma   90.00
#
_symmetry.space_group_name_H-M   'P 1'
#
loop_
_entity.id
_entity.type
_entity.pdbx_description
1 polymer ?
#
loop_
_entity_poly.entity_id
_entity_poly.type
_entity_poly.pdbx_seq_one_letter_code
_entity_poly.pdbx_strand_id
1 'polypeptide(L)'
;MRERRYDEVSLYLGNSNWGADPKTLRTTALALSYSTAEYSSAVWARSCHAKKVNAELNNACRIVTGQLRPTPLLLLYKTAGIAIPDIRRQTHGSTEKHKQETDLRHPLFDHSYPRARLKSRKSFRTVESVQPDQAASHALSYGTHGITQQTKPSNPQKNNFRQEENCREKIGCFDSCKPFDLTERHFSKIYTRTGDKGTSATYTGERRPKDDAIFEALGTTDELSSALGLASEFCREAGHPLEDRIQLIQCVLQDAGSVIATPASSAREAHKKNIVFNDQFVNDLESWIDEMTKELPPLTNFILPSGGKSASSLHVARSVCRRAERSLAPLIRDKEIDEQTLRFLNRLSDFLFTAARYCAKREGREEKVYLRPKER
;
A
#
# COMPACT_ATOMS: atom_id res chain seq x y z
N MET A 1 -2.59 -17.42 50.42
CA MET A 1 -2.73 -18.14 49.13
C MET A 1 -1.66 -17.61 48.19
N ARG A 2 -0.86 -18.52 47.64
CA ARG A 2 0.48 -18.39 47.04
C ARG A 2 0.82 -17.06 46.32
N GLU A 3 1.72 -16.31 46.94
CA GLU A 3 2.72 -15.50 46.22
C GLU A 3 3.56 -16.43 45.36
N ARG A 4 3.44 -16.33 44.03
CA ARG A 4 4.47 -16.85 43.14
C ARG A 4 5.51 -15.76 42.99
N ARG A 5 6.67 -15.98 43.62
CA ARG A 5 7.93 -15.32 43.28
C ARG A 5 8.11 -15.45 41.77
N TYR A 6 8.10 -14.32 41.08
CA TYR A 6 8.65 -14.25 39.73
C TYR A 6 10.15 -14.19 39.90
N ASP A 7 10.77 -15.38 39.90
CA ASP A 7 12.21 -15.50 39.76
C ASP A 7 12.67 -14.74 38.52
N GLU A 8 13.83 -14.10 38.64
CA GLU A 8 14.55 -13.34 37.62
C GLU A 8 14.82 -14.20 36.37
N VAL A 9 13.83 -14.33 35.50
CA VAL A 9 14.05 -14.74 34.11
C VAL A 9 14.17 -13.46 33.31
N SER A 10 15.42 -13.02 33.11
CA SER A 10 15.76 -12.05 32.07
C SER A 10 15.34 -12.64 30.73
N LEU A 11 14.11 -12.34 30.31
CA LEU A 11 13.57 -12.64 29.00
C LEU A 11 14.28 -11.73 28.00
N TYR A 12 15.49 -12.13 27.61
CA TYR A 12 16.10 -11.68 26.37
C TYR A 12 15.08 -11.97 25.25
N LEU A 13 14.53 -10.91 24.66
CA LEU A 13 13.81 -11.01 23.40
C LEU A 13 14.73 -11.75 22.42
N GLY A 14 14.24 -12.85 21.87
CA GLY A 14 15.02 -13.78 21.07
C GLY A 14 15.95 -13.07 20.09
N ASN A 15 17.24 -13.32 20.23
CA ASN A 15 18.33 -13.02 19.29
C ASN A 15 18.73 -11.55 19.06
N SER A 16 18.43 -10.61 19.96
CA SER A 16 19.07 -9.27 19.92
C SER A 16 20.16 -9.11 20.98
N ASN A 17 21.39 -8.78 20.57
CA ASN A 17 22.52 -8.43 21.46
C ASN A 17 22.29 -7.15 22.29
N TRP A 18 21.17 -6.46 22.07
CA TRP A 18 20.77 -5.30 22.86
C TRP A 18 19.94 -5.78 24.04
N GLY A 19 20.61 -6.00 25.18
CA GLY A 19 19.99 -6.38 26.45
C GLY A 19 19.11 -5.28 27.03
N ALA A 20 17.94 -5.07 26.43
CA ALA A 20 16.94 -4.17 26.97
C ALA A 20 16.07 -4.93 27.96
N ASP A 21 16.15 -4.54 29.23
CA ASP A 21 15.30 -5.06 30.30
C ASP A 21 13.81 -4.96 29.89
N PRO A 22 13.02 -6.05 30.00
CA PRO A 22 11.61 -6.07 29.61
C PRO A 22 10.76 -4.94 30.23
N LYS A 23 11.11 -4.51 31.44
CA LYS A 23 10.43 -3.40 32.12
C LYS A 23 10.76 -2.07 31.45
N THR A 24 12.00 -1.88 31.00
CA THR A 24 12.43 -0.72 30.22
C THR A 24 11.70 -0.65 28.88
N LEU A 25 11.64 -1.75 28.13
CA LEU A 25 10.92 -1.81 26.85
C LEU A 25 9.43 -1.50 27.00
N ARG A 26 8.78 -2.07 28.01
CA ARG A 26 7.38 -1.81 28.32
C ARG A 26 7.14 -0.33 28.64
N THR A 27 8.03 0.28 29.42
CA THR A 27 7.93 1.70 29.81
C THR A 27 8.11 2.60 28.60
N THR A 28 9.11 2.32 27.75
CA THR A 28 9.37 3.09 26.52
C THR A 28 8.22 2.97 25.52
N ALA A 29 7.67 1.77 25.32
CA ALA A 29 6.52 1.55 24.43
C ALA A 29 5.25 2.29 24.91
N LEU A 30 5.01 2.31 26.23
CA LEU A 30 3.93 3.10 26.81
C LEU A 30 4.18 4.60 26.61
N ALA A 31 5.39 5.09 26.89
CA ALA A 31 5.75 6.50 26.73
C ALA A 31 5.56 6.98 25.27
N LEU A 32 5.97 6.17 24.29
CA LEU A 32 5.79 6.48 22.87
C LEU A 32 4.29 6.56 22.51
N SER A 33 3.50 5.58 22.96
CA SER A 33 2.05 5.55 22.72
C SER A 33 1.33 6.77 23.28
N TYR A 34 1.72 7.21 24.50
CA TYR A 34 1.18 8.42 25.10
C TYR A 34 1.62 9.69 24.34
N SER A 35 2.89 9.77 23.92
CA SER A 35 3.41 10.90 23.15
C SER A 35 2.70 11.07 21.81
N THR A 36 2.44 9.98 21.08
CA THR A 36 1.68 10.04 19.82
C THR A 36 0.22 10.48 20.05
N ALA A 37 -0.41 10.03 21.13
CA ALA A 37 -1.74 10.47 21.51
C ALA A 37 -1.78 11.96 21.94
N GLU A 38 -0.65 12.51 22.40
CA GLU A 38 -0.50 13.92 22.72
C GLU A 38 -0.24 14.79 21.49
N TYR A 39 0.59 14.35 20.55
CA TYR A 39 0.81 15.07 19.29
C TYR A 39 -0.51 15.30 18.54
N SER A 40 -1.41 14.31 18.58
CA SER A 40 -2.73 14.39 17.98
C SER A 40 -3.73 15.28 18.76
N SER A 41 -3.36 15.80 19.93
CA SER A 41 -4.27 16.56 20.80
C SER A 41 -4.54 18.00 20.35
N ALA A 42 -3.54 18.72 19.83
CA ALA A 42 -3.68 20.11 19.42
C ALA A 42 -4.73 20.29 18.31
N VAL A 43 -4.83 19.29 17.43
CA VAL A 43 -5.80 19.29 16.31
C VAL A 43 -7.21 18.90 16.79
N TRP A 44 -7.31 18.08 17.83
CA TRP A 44 -8.56 17.35 18.15
C TRP A 44 -9.18 17.69 19.51
N ALA A 45 -8.64 18.65 20.27
CA ALA A 45 -9.14 19.02 21.60
C ALA A 45 -10.65 19.33 21.66
N ARG A 46 -11.28 19.72 20.53
CA ARG A 46 -12.74 19.97 20.42
C ARG A 46 -13.47 19.05 19.42
N SER A 47 -12.79 18.04 18.89
CA SER A 47 -13.32 17.14 17.86
C SER A 47 -13.98 15.92 18.47
N CYS A 48 -15.08 15.43 17.89
CA CYS A 48 -15.68 14.15 18.28
C CYS A 48 -14.72 12.95 18.10
N HIS A 49 -13.68 13.11 17.28
CA HIS A 49 -12.63 12.11 17.03
C HIS A 49 -11.72 11.90 18.24
N ALA A 50 -11.69 12.84 19.20
CA ALA A 50 -10.96 12.73 20.46
C ALA A 50 -11.31 11.46 21.25
N LYS A 51 -12.57 11.00 21.15
CA LYS A 51 -13.03 9.76 21.80
C LYS A 51 -12.45 8.51 21.16
N LYS A 52 -12.22 8.52 19.84
CA LYS A 52 -11.63 7.39 19.10
C LYS A 52 -10.16 7.20 19.47
N VAL A 53 -9.40 8.28 19.61
CA VAL A 53 -8.00 8.23 20.06
C VAL A 53 -7.86 7.59 21.44
N ASN A 54 -8.77 7.91 22.36
CA ASN A 54 -8.75 7.33 23.70
C ASN A 54 -9.01 5.81 23.66
N ALA A 55 -9.88 5.34 22.77
CA ALA A 55 -10.15 3.92 22.59
C ALA A 55 -8.92 3.19 22.01
N GLU A 56 -8.28 3.75 20.98
CA GLU A 56 -7.08 3.16 20.38
C GLU A 56 -5.89 3.16 21.34
N LEU A 57 -5.70 4.24 22.11
CA LEU A 57 -4.67 4.28 23.15
C LEU A 57 -4.89 3.21 24.21
N ASN A 58 -6.15 2.94 24.60
CA ASN A 58 -6.47 1.85 25.52
C ASN A 58 -6.07 0.48 24.95
N ASN A 59 -6.39 0.24 23.67
CA ASN A 59 -6.01 -0.99 22.98
C ASN A 59 -4.49 -1.16 22.90
N ALA A 60 -3.75 -0.11 22.53
CA ALA A 60 -2.29 -0.12 22.51
C ALA A 60 -1.71 -0.43 23.90
N CYS A 61 -2.20 0.22 24.96
CA CYS A 61 -1.76 -0.06 26.32
C CYS A 61 -2.08 -1.49 26.75
N ARG A 62 -3.21 -2.07 26.33
CA ARG A 62 -3.54 -3.48 26.63
C ARG A 62 -2.55 -4.44 25.99
N ILE A 63 -2.20 -4.21 24.72
CA ILE A 63 -1.21 -5.02 24.01
C ILE A 63 0.14 -4.95 24.72
N VAL A 64 0.59 -3.74 25.08
CA VAL A 64 1.88 -3.52 25.77
C VAL A 64 1.90 -4.10 27.19
N THR A 65 0.77 -4.15 27.88
CA THR A 65 0.67 -4.62 29.28
C THR A 65 0.21 -6.07 29.42
N GLY A 66 -0.19 -6.73 28.33
CA GLY A 66 -0.75 -8.09 28.34
C GLY A 66 -2.13 -8.21 29.01
N GLN A 67 -2.84 -7.10 29.20
CA GLN A 67 -4.12 -7.08 29.92
C GLN A 67 -5.28 -7.46 28.98
N LEU A 68 -5.94 -8.59 29.27
CA LEU A 68 -7.04 -9.11 28.46
C LEU A 68 -8.33 -8.28 28.57
N ARG A 69 -8.53 -7.53 29.65
CA ARG A 69 -9.74 -6.71 29.86
C ARG A 69 -9.49 -5.23 29.57
N PRO A 70 -10.47 -4.50 29.01
CA PRO A 70 -10.36 -3.06 28.86
C PRO A 70 -10.33 -2.40 30.23
N THR A 71 -9.24 -1.68 30.52
CA THR A 71 -9.12 -0.89 31.73
C THR A 71 -9.97 0.37 31.58
N PRO A 72 -10.82 0.75 32.57
CA PRO A 72 -11.50 2.03 32.54
C PRO A 72 -10.51 3.16 32.29
N LEU A 73 -10.79 4.03 31.31
CA LEU A 73 -9.84 5.04 30.83
C LEU A 73 -9.24 5.88 31.97
N LEU A 74 -10.05 6.30 32.93
CA LEU A 74 -9.59 7.08 34.10
C LEU A 74 -8.54 6.35 34.95
N LEU A 75 -8.64 5.02 35.07
CA LEU A 75 -7.70 4.21 35.84
C LEU A 75 -6.38 4.02 35.09
N LEU A 76 -6.43 3.89 33.77
CA LEU A 76 -5.25 3.68 32.93
C LEU A 76 -4.20 4.79 33.13
N TYR A 77 -4.64 6.06 33.08
CA TYR A 77 -3.73 7.20 33.25
C TYR A 77 -3.19 7.30 34.69
N LYS A 78 -4.06 7.06 35.68
CA LYS A 78 -3.67 7.06 37.10
C LYS A 78 -2.60 6.00 37.39
N THR A 79 -2.74 4.81 36.81
CA THR A 79 -1.73 3.74 36.94
C THR A 79 -0.43 4.02 36.20
N ALA A 80 -0.49 4.80 35.11
CA ALA A 80 0.69 5.16 34.34
C ALA A 80 1.46 6.36 34.92
N GLY A 81 0.94 7.01 35.98
CA GLY A 81 1.53 8.25 36.52
C GLY A 81 1.36 9.45 35.60
N ILE A 82 0.38 9.40 34.69
CA ILE A 82 0.17 10.39 33.65
C ILE A 82 -1.16 11.09 33.88
N ALA A 83 -1.23 12.41 33.65
CA ALA A 83 -2.46 13.17 33.81
C ALA A 83 -3.58 12.72 32.84
N ILE A 84 -4.83 12.94 33.21
CA ILE A 84 -5.99 12.58 32.38
C ILE A 84 -5.93 13.35 31.05
N PRO A 85 -6.32 12.75 29.91
CA PRO A 85 -6.23 13.38 28.59
C PRO A 85 -6.80 14.79 28.54
N ASP A 86 -7.99 15.04 29.10
CA ASP A 86 -8.66 16.34 28.99
C ASP A 86 -7.78 17.48 29.55
N ILE A 87 -7.13 17.24 30.70
CA ILE A 87 -6.21 18.20 31.32
C ILE A 87 -4.97 18.38 30.44
N ARG A 88 -4.34 17.28 29.99
CA ARG A 88 -3.12 17.36 29.15
C ARG A 88 -3.37 18.08 27.83
N ARG A 89 -4.48 17.78 27.15
CA ARG A 89 -4.85 18.41 25.88
C ARG A 89 -5.15 19.89 26.06
N GLN A 90 -5.79 20.27 27.18
CA GLN A 90 -6.04 21.67 27.51
C GLN A 90 -4.74 22.44 27.79
N THR A 91 -3.83 21.85 28.57
CA THR A 91 -2.51 22.44 28.85
C THR A 91 -1.71 22.60 27.57
N HIS A 92 -1.61 21.55 26.75
CA HIS A 92 -0.87 21.60 25.49
C HIS A 92 -1.46 22.62 24.51
N GLY A 93 -2.80 22.67 24.38
CA GLY A 93 -3.47 23.70 23.59
C GLY A 93 -3.19 25.12 24.09
N SER A 94 -3.11 25.31 25.42
CA SER A 94 -2.74 26.60 26.02
C SER A 94 -1.26 26.95 25.75
N THR A 95 -0.36 25.97 25.81
CA THR A 95 1.06 26.16 25.50
C THR A 95 1.27 26.51 24.03
N GLU A 96 0.61 25.83 23.10
CA GLU A 96 0.70 26.14 21.67
C GLU A 96 0.10 27.52 21.35
N LYS A 97 -1.02 27.88 21.98
CA LYS A 97 -1.59 29.23 21.87
C LYS A 97 -0.62 30.30 22.41
N HIS A 98 0.03 30.03 23.53
CA HIS A 98 1.03 30.94 24.09
C HIS A 98 2.21 31.11 23.13
N LYS A 99 2.74 30.03 22.54
CA LYS A 99 3.80 30.10 21.52
C LYS A 99 3.39 30.91 20.28
N GLN A 100 2.15 30.76 19.83
CA GLN A 100 1.61 31.57 18.74
C GLN A 100 1.57 33.06 19.07
N GLU A 101 1.38 33.42 20.34
CA GLU A 101 1.31 34.81 20.81
C GLU A 101 2.71 35.39 21.17
N THR A 102 3.68 34.56 21.55
CA THR A 102 4.97 35.01 22.11
C THR A 102 6.21 34.68 21.29
N ASP A 103 6.19 33.64 20.45
CA ASP A 103 7.37 33.21 19.67
C ASP A 103 7.34 33.74 18.23
N LEU A 104 8.17 34.74 17.95
CA LEU A 104 8.35 35.37 16.63
C LEU A 104 8.68 34.41 15.50
N ARG A 105 9.24 33.22 15.80
CA ARG A 105 9.62 32.21 14.79
C ARG A 105 8.48 31.23 14.50
N HIS A 106 7.40 31.29 15.27
CA HIS A 106 6.28 30.39 15.09
C HIS A 106 5.55 30.74 13.77
N PRO A 107 5.23 29.77 12.90
CA PRO A 107 4.62 30.04 11.58
C PRO A 107 3.28 30.78 11.61
N LEU A 108 2.64 30.83 12.78
CA LEU A 108 1.36 31.48 13.04
C LEU A 108 1.48 32.67 14.00
N PHE A 109 2.68 33.19 14.23
CA PHE A 109 2.90 34.36 15.07
C PHE A 109 2.13 35.56 14.51
N ASP A 110 1.38 36.25 15.38
CA ASP A 110 0.46 37.36 15.03
C ASP A 110 -0.66 37.03 14.02
N HIS A 111 -0.88 35.75 13.71
CA HIS A 111 -1.89 35.37 12.72
C HIS A 111 -3.30 35.35 13.34
N SER A 112 -4.08 36.42 13.14
CA SER A 112 -5.48 36.49 13.59
C SER A 112 -6.42 35.81 12.57
N TYR A 113 -7.09 34.74 12.96
CA TYR A 113 -8.20 34.17 12.18
C TYR A 113 -9.52 34.80 12.62
N PRO A 114 -10.37 35.28 11.69
CA PRO A 114 -11.73 35.66 12.06
C PRO A 114 -12.44 34.42 12.62
N ARG A 115 -13.07 34.55 13.80
CA ARG A 115 -13.88 33.47 14.40
C ARG A 115 -15.15 33.24 13.58
N ALA A 116 -15.02 32.64 12.40
CA ALA A 116 -16.15 32.13 11.67
C ALA A 116 -16.62 30.83 12.35
N ARG A 117 -17.78 30.87 13.00
CA ARG A 117 -18.49 29.66 13.42
C ARG A 117 -18.77 28.85 12.16
N LEU A 118 -18.24 27.63 12.08
CA LEU A 118 -18.51 26.71 10.95
C LEU A 118 -20.02 26.67 10.68
N LYS A 119 -20.44 27.04 9.47
CA LYS A 119 -21.86 27.05 9.10
C LYS A 119 -22.43 25.63 9.19
N SER A 120 -23.68 25.52 9.65
CA SER A 120 -24.41 24.26 9.79
C SER A 120 -24.39 23.47 8.47
N ARG A 121 -24.27 22.14 8.55
CA ARG A 121 -24.23 21.21 7.40
C ARG A 121 -25.39 21.39 6.40
N LYS A 122 -26.50 22.01 6.81
CA LYS A 122 -27.62 22.38 5.92
C LYS A 122 -27.26 23.43 4.87
N SER A 123 -26.36 24.38 5.18
CA SER A 123 -26.00 25.45 4.22
C SER A 123 -25.12 24.97 3.06
N PHE A 124 -24.59 23.75 3.12
CA PHE A 124 -23.87 23.12 2.00
C PHE A 124 -24.81 22.38 1.03
N ARG A 125 -26.10 22.20 1.37
CA ARG A 125 -27.07 21.45 0.56
C ARG A 125 -28.02 22.33 -0.26
N THR A 126 -28.14 23.62 0.06
CA THR A 126 -28.94 24.60 -0.70
C THR A 126 -28.03 25.40 -1.64
N VAL A 127 -27.88 24.88 -2.87
CA VAL A 127 -27.93 25.52 -4.22
C VAL A 127 -27.40 26.97 -4.33
N GLU A 128 -26.50 27.31 -5.26
CA GLU A 128 -26.88 27.68 -6.64
C GLU A 128 -25.85 27.35 -7.73
N SER A 129 -26.41 27.04 -8.90
CA SER A 129 -25.75 26.83 -10.20
C SER A 129 -24.87 28.00 -10.60
N VAL A 130 -23.60 27.73 -10.91
CA VAL A 130 -22.68 28.71 -11.49
C VAL A 130 -22.96 28.83 -12.99
N GLN A 131 -23.48 29.99 -13.41
CA GLN A 131 -23.45 30.48 -14.79
C GLN A 131 -22.01 30.91 -15.15
N PRO A 132 -21.59 30.83 -16.42
CA PRO A 132 -20.25 31.24 -16.84
C PRO A 132 -20.15 32.77 -16.92
N ASP A 133 -19.34 33.38 -16.05
CA ASP A 133 -19.13 34.84 -16.07
C ASP A 133 -18.27 35.28 -17.26
N GLN A 134 -18.88 36.12 -18.08
CA GLN A 134 -18.27 37.01 -19.05
C GLN A 134 -17.67 38.22 -18.31
N ALA A 135 -16.36 38.24 -18.05
CA ALA A 135 -15.63 39.47 -17.72
C ALA A 135 -14.10 39.26 -17.81
N ALA A 136 -13.58 39.22 -19.04
CA ALA A 136 -12.16 39.44 -19.31
C ALA A 136 -11.99 40.12 -20.68
N SER A 137 -12.52 41.33 -20.79
CA SER A 137 -12.25 42.24 -21.88
C SER A 137 -11.74 43.56 -21.30
N HIS A 138 -10.43 43.66 -21.08
CA HIS A 138 -9.72 44.92 -21.31
C HIS A 138 -8.26 44.62 -21.65
N ALA A 139 -7.86 45.23 -22.76
CA ALA A 139 -6.68 44.95 -23.54
C ALA A 139 -5.47 45.80 -23.11
N LEU A 140 -4.27 45.26 -23.41
CA LEU A 140 -3.06 45.92 -23.92
C LEU A 140 -2.45 47.12 -23.15
N SER A 141 -1.19 46.98 -22.74
CA SER A 141 -0.10 47.82 -23.29
C SER A 141 1.29 47.34 -22.87
N TYR A 142 2.16 47.16 -23.86
CA TYR A 142 3.62 47.11 -23.72
C TYR A 142 4.17 48.47 -23.25
N GLY A 143 5.25 48.46 -22.45
CA GLY A 143 5.98 49.68 -22.08
C GLY A 143 7.29 49.38 -21.35
N THR A 144 8.39 49.91 -21.90
CA THR A 144 9.81 49.71 -21.58
C THR A 144 10.36 50.65 -20.49
N HIS A 145 11.52 50.25 -19.95
CA HIS A 145 12.61 51.02 -19.32
C HIS A 145 12.72 51.12 -17.78
N GLY A 146 13.97 50.90 -17.30
CA GLY A 146 14.44 51.38 -15.99
C GLY A 146 15.59 50.56 -15.37
N ILE A 147 16.84 50.85 -15.74
CA ILE A 147 18.08 50.36 -15.10
C ILE A 147 18.31 51.12 -13.79
N THR A 148 18.68 50.45 -12.68
CA THR A 148 19.66 50.99 -11.71
C THR A 148 20.30 49.88 -10.87
N GLN A 149 21.60 50.07 -10.62
CA GLN A 149 22.59 49.17 -10.02
C GLN A 149 22.49 49.12 -8.47
N GLN A 150 23.01 48.08 -7.80
CA GLN A 150 24.17 48.07 -6.86
C GLN A 150 23.69 47.31 -5.59
N THR A 151 24.42 46.49 -4.82
CA THR A 151 25.83 46.11 -4.66
C THR A 151 25.88 44.76 -3.90
N LYS A 152 26.93 43.96 -4.10
CA LYS A 152 27.33 42.86 -3.19
C LYS A 152 27.95 43.42 -1.90
N PRO A 153 28.02 42.61 -0.83
CA PRO A 153 29.31 42.46 -0.18
C PRO A 153 29.76 41.01 0.04
N SER A 154 31.06 40.92 0.25
CA SER A 154 31.99 39.80 0.34
C SER A 154 32.09 39.15 1.73
N ASN A 155 32.30 37.81 1.75
CA ASN A 155 33.24 36.93 2.52
C ASN A 155 33.85 37.42 3.88
N PRO A 156 34.34 36.56 4.83
CA PRO A 156 34.84 35.17 4.66
C PRO A 156 34.79 34.17 5.89
N GLN A 157 35.31 32.95 5.65
CA GLN A 157 36.11 32.06 6.54
C GLN A 157 35.48 31.42 7.81
N LYS A 158 35.28 30.09 7.82
CA LYS A 158 36.21 28.98 8.16
C LYS A 158 36.64 28.94 9.64
N ASN A 159 36.27 27.86 10.34
CA ASN A 159 37.06 27.28 11.42
C ASN A 159 37.09 25.74 11.30
N ASN A 160 38.31 25.22 11.45
CA ASN A 160 38.74 23.83 11.32
C ASN A 160 38.51 23.02 12.60
N PHE A 161 38.37 21.69 12.47
CA PHE A 161 38.99 20.64 13.30
C PHE A 161 38.81 19.31 12.53
N ARG A 162 39.83 18.75 11.84
CA ARG A 162 40.77 17.67 12.28
C ARG A 162 40.06 16.60 13.15
N GLN A 163 40.09 15.29 12.87
CA GLN A 163 41.19 14.43 12.43
C GLN A 163 40.67 13.01 12.10
N GLU A 164 41.44 12.25 11.31
CA GLU A 164 41.53 10.76 11.25
C GLU A 164 40.30 10.03 10.67
N GLU A 165 40.38 9.07 9.75
CA GLU A 165 41.36 7.98 9.61
C GLU A 165 41.62 7.61 8.14
N ASN A 166 42.86 7.21 7.92
CA ASN A 166 43.38 6.63 6.69
C ASN A 166 43.37 5.11 6.88
N CYS A 167 42.58 4.35 6.11
CA CYS A 167 42.84 2.93 5.92
C CYS A 167 42.17 2.37 4.66
N ARG A 168 43.04 2.01 3.70
CA ARG A 168 42.93 0.91 2.72
C ARG A 168 42.23 1.20 1.40
N GLU A 169 43.08 1.66 0.48
CA GLU A 169 42.98 1.44 -0.96
C GLU A 169 42.91 -0.04 -1.36
N LYS A 170 42.43 -0.21 -2.61
CA LYS A 170 42.45 -1.35 -3.55
C LYS A 170 41.17 -2.20 -3.45
N ILE A 171 40.28 -2.27 -4.44
CA ILE A 171 40.48 -2.36 -5.90
C ILE A 171 39.24 -1.82 -6.64
N GLY A 172 39.45 -1.02 -7.71
CA GLY A 172 38.55 -0.96 -8.87
C GLY A 172 37.67 0.28 -9.03
N CYS A 173 38.15 1.27 -9.77
CA CYS A 173 37.39 2.43 -10.28
C CYS A 173 36.07 2.03 -10.95
N PHE A 174 34.98 2.68 -10.53
CA PHE A 174 33.78 2.89 -11.34
C PHE A 174 33.39 4.37 -11.26
N ASP A 175 34.27 5.25 -11.75
CA ASP A 175 34.03 6.68 -11.83
C ASP A 175 33.09 7.01 -13.00
N SER A 176 31.78 6.99 -12.73
CA SER A 176 30.80 7.90 -13.35
C SER A 176 29.38 7.75 -12.76
N CYS A 177 29.24 7.64 -11.43
CA CYS A 177 27.94 7.85 -10.81
C CYS A 177 27.88 9.27 -10.23
N LYS A 178 27.22 10.17 -10.96
CA LYS A 178 26.79 11.46 -10.39
C LYS A 178 25.94 11.17 -9.14
N PRO A 179 26.13 11.87 -8.02
CA PRO A 179 25.28 11.70 -6.85
C PRO A 179 23.83 12.00 -7.24
N PHE A 180 22.95 11.02 -7.04
CA PHE A 180 21.51 11.14 -7.31
C PHE A 180 20.91 12.09 -6.28
N ASP A 181 20.74 13.35 -6.67
CA ASP A 181 20.15 14.39 -5.85
C ASP A 181 18.66 14.07 -5.61
N LEU A 182 18.31 13.76 -4.35
CA LEU A 182 16.96 13.35 -3.92
C LEU A 182 16.04 14.55 -3.64
N THR A 183 16.46 15.80 -3.91
CA THR A 183 15.81 16.98 -3.34
C THR A 183 14.55 17.48 -4.04
N GLU A 184 14.11 16.93 -5.17
CA GLU A 184 12.80 17.29 -5.76
C GLU A 184 12.07 16.08 -6.39
N ARG A 185 11.65 15.11 -5.58
CA ARG A 185 10.61 14.17 -6.02
C ARG A 185 9.23 14.81 -5.82
N HIS A 186 8.62 15.25 -6.91
CA HIS A 186 7.22 15.67 -6.91
C HIS A 186 6.34 14.46 -6.55
N PHE A 187 5.96 14.32 -5.29
CA PHE A 187 5.03 13.30 -4.82
C PHE A 187 3.62 13.64 -5.30
N SER A 188 3.29 13.22 -6.52
CA SER A 188 1.91 13.27 -7.01
C SER A 188 1.02 12.47 -6.07
N LYS A 189 -0.02 13.10 -5.53
CA LYS A 189 -1.00 12.42 -4.67
C LYS A 189 -1.64 11.29 -5.46
N ILE A 190 -1.68 10.08 -4.87
CA ILE A 190 -2.21 8.87 -5.50
C ILE A 190 -3.68 9.06 -5.93
N TYR A 191 -4.46 9.83 -5.16
CA TYR A 191 -5.84 10.16 -5.51
C TYR A 191 -5.93 11.48 -6.29
N THR A 192 -6.59 11.44 -7.44
CA THR A 192 -6.81 12.61 -8.31
C THR A 192 -8.26 13.12 -8.29
N ARG A 193 -9.20 12.36 -7.71
CA ARG A 193 -10.66 12.62 -7.68
C ARG A 193 -11.33 12.71 -9.08
N THR A 194 -10.60 12.45 -10.16
CA THR A 194 -11.16 12.49 -11.53
C THR A 194 -12.16 11.36 -11.77
N GLY A 195 -12.06 10.27 -11.01
CA GLY A 195 -12.93 9.09 -11.10
C GLY A 195 -14.19 9.12 -10.22
N ASP A 196 -14.46 10.22 -9.50
CA ASP A 196 -15.59 10.32 -8.54
C ASP A 196 -16.96 10.33 -9.26
N LYS A 197 -16.98 10.70 -10.55
CA LYS A 197 -18.17 10.68 -11.40
C LYS A 197 -18.47 9.30 -12.02
N GLY A 198 -17.75 8.24 -11.61
CA GLY A 198 -17.96 6.88 -12.11
C GLY A 198 -17.28 6.56 -13.44
N THR A 199 -16.42 7.44 -13.96
CA THR A 199 -15.69 7.23 -15.23
C THR A 199 -14.18 7.18 -15.01
N SER A 200 -13.47 6.32 -15.74
CA SER A 200 -12.01 6.23 -15.72
C SER A 200 -11.44 6.37 -17.14
N ALA A 201 -10.13 6.63 -17.26
CA ALA A 201 -9.46 6.70 -18.55
C ALA A 201 -8.73 5.38 -18.85
N THR A 202 -8.80 4.92 -20.09
CA THR A 202 -7.97 3.83 -20.63
C THR A 202 -6.55 4.33 -20.90
N TYR A 203 -5.64 3.44 -21.29
CA TYR A 203 -4.26 3.82 -21.62
C TYR A 203 -4.16 4.68 -22.89
N THR A 204 -5.17 4.62 -23.77
CA THR A 204 -5.31 5.48 -24.94
C THR A 204 -5.78 6.90 -24.60
N GLY A 205 -6.17 7.15 -23.34
CA GLY A 205 -6.74 8.41 -22.88
C GLY A 205 -8.26 8.54 -23.09
N GLU A 206 -8.90 7.52 -23.67
CA GLU A 206 -10.35 7.46 -23.81
C GLU A 206 -11.02 7.31 -22.44
N ARG A 207 -12.05 8.12 -22.16
CA ARG A 207 -12.80 8.01 -20.89
C ARG A 207 -14.04 7.15 -21.07
N ARG A 208 -14.10 6.07 -20.30
CA ARG A 208 -15.20 5.10 -20.29
C ARG A 208 -15.80 5.00 -18.87
N PRO A 209 -17.08 4.61 -18.73
CA PRO A 209 -17.67 4.37 -17.41
C PRO A 209 -17.00 3.14 -16.76
N LYS A 210 -16.93 3.10 -15.42
CA LYS A 210 -16.17 2.07 -14.69
C LYS A 210 -16.76 0.66 -14.77
N ASP A 211 -17.99 0.53 -15.21
CA ASP A 211 -18.72 -0.72 -15.46
C ASP A 211 -18.54 -1.24 -16.90
N ASP A 212 -17.74 -0.55 -17.73
CA ASP A 212 -17.35 -1.02 -19.06
C ASP A 212 -16.56 -2.34 -18.96
N ALA A 213 -16.78 -3.23 -19.93
CA ALA A 213 -16.15 -4.55 -19.99
C ALA A 213 -14.62 -4.50 -19.93
N ILE A 214 -14.00 -3.43 -20.43
CA ILE A 214 -12.54 -3.22 -20.35
C ILE A 214 -12.10 -3.09 -18.88
N PHE A 215 -12.81 -2.31 -18.07
CA PHE A 215 -12.44 -2.14 -16.66
C PHE A 215 -12.79 -3.37 -15.82
N GLU A 216 -13.85 -4.10 -16.17
CA GLU A 216 -14.13 -5.40 -15.56
C GLU A 216 -12.99 -6.40 -15.82
N ALA A 217 -12.52 -6.49 -17.07
CA ALA A 217 -11.39 -7.35 -17.43
C ALA A 217 -10.08 -6.92 -16.74
N LEU A 218 -9.79 -5.63 -16.70
CA LEU A 218 -8.64 -5.07 -15.98
C LEU A 218 -8.69 -5.37 -14.49
N GLY A 219 -9.82 -5.08 -13.85
CA GLY A 219 -10.00 -5.28 -12.41
C GLY A 219 -9.91 -6.76 -12.03
N THR A 220 -10.49 -7.65 -12.85
CA THR A 220 -10.39 -9.09 -12.60
C THR A 220 -8.96 -9.62 -12.76
N THR A 221 -8.18 -9.05 -13.70
CA THR A 221 -6.76 -9.39 -13.90
C THR A 221 -5.90 -8.90 -12.73
N ASP A 222 -6.18 -7.72 -12.19
CA ASP A 222 -5.52 -7.19 -10.98
C ASP A 222 -5.88 -8.00 -9.73
N GLU A 223 -7.14 -8.44 -9.61
CA GLU A 223 -7.57 -9.35 -8.54
C GLU A 223 -6.85 -10.70 -8.62
N LEU A 224 -6.63 -11.25 -9.83
CA LEU A 224 -5.82 -12.45 -10.03
C LEU A 224 -4.38 -12.22 -9.57
N SER A 225 -3.74 -11.11 -9.96
CA SER A 225 -2.38 -10.78 -9.54
C SER A 225 -2.26 -10.68 -8.01
N SER A 226 -3.26 -10.07 -7.36
CA SER A 226 -3.35 -9.97 -5.90
C SER A 226 -3.53 -11.35 -5.24
N ALA A 227 -4.36 -12.22 -5.81
CA ALA A 227 -4.55 -13.59 -5.32
C ALA A 227 -3.27 -14.43 -5.45
N LEU A 228 -2.52 -14.24 -6.54
CA LEU A 228 -1.20 -14.86 -6.74
C LEU A 228 -0.17 -14.37 -5.72
N GLY A 229 -0.17 -13.08 -5.38
CA GLY A 229 0.70 -12.54 -4.34
C GLY A 229 0.47 -13.22 -2.99
N LEU A 230 -0.80 -13.40 -2.60
CA LEU A 230 -1.15 -14.14 -1.38
C LEU A 230 -0.74 -15.62 -1.46
N ALA A 231 -0.93 -16.27 -2.61
CA ALA A 231 -0.52 -17.66 -2.80
C ALA A 231 1.01 -17.82 -2.72
N SER A 232 1.77 -16.85 -3.25
CA SER A 232 3.24 -16.83 -3.20
C SER A 232 3.75 -16.81 -1.76
N GLU A 233 3.14 -15.99 -0.90
CA GLU A 233 3.48 -15.93 0.54
C GLU A 233 3.29 -17.29 1.22
N PHE A 234 2.18 -17.98 0.98
CA PHE A 234 1.97 -19.33 1.53
C PHE A 234 2.92 -20.37 0.93
N CYS A 235 3.29 -20.23 -0.35
CA CYS A 235 4.29 -21.10 -0.97
C CYS A 235 5.68 -20.92 -0.35
N ARG A 236 6.06 -19.67 -0.07
CA ARG A 236 7.32 -19.32 0.59
C ARG A 236 7.38 -19.83 2.02
N GLU A 237 6.32 -19.66 2.80
CA GLU A 237 6.22 -20.21 4.17
C GLU A 237 6.41 -21.73 4.19
N ALA A 238 5.95 -22.43 3.15
CA ALA A 238 6.08 -23.88 3.01
C ALA A 238 7.38 -24.34 2.34
N GLY A 239 8.23 -23.42 1.86
CA GLY A 239 9.51 -23.73 1.21
C GLY A 239 9.40 -24.28 -0.22
N HIS A 240 8.33 -23.96 -0.95
CA HIS A 240 8.15 -24.41 -2.34
C HIS A 240 8.91 -23.50 -3.33
N PRO A 241 9.59 -24.05 -4.35
CA PRO A 241 10.37 -23.29 -5.34
C PRO A 241 9.48 -22.68 -6.45
N LEU A 242 8.38 -22.03 -6.06
CA LEU A 242 7.40 -21.43 -6.99
C LEU A 242 7.38 -19.90 -6.94
N GLU A 243 8.06 -19.28 -5.98
CA GLU A 243 8.06 -17.81 -5.78
C GLU A 243 8.50 -17.07 -7.05
N ASP A 244 9.65 -17.45 -7.62
CA ASP A 244 10.18 -16.82 -8.84
C ASP A 244 9.22 -16.97 -10.04
N ARG A 245 8.58 -18.15 -10.17
CA ARG A 245 7.63 -18.42 -11.26
C ARG A 245 6.36 -17.58 -11.08
N ILE A 246 5.84 -17.49 -9.86
CA ILE A 246 4.66 -16.67 -9.55
C ILE A 246 4.97 -15.19 -9.76
N GLN A 247 6.14 -14.72 -9.35
CA GLN A 247 6.56 -13.34 -9.56
C GLN A 247 6.65 -13.01 -11.06
N LEU A 248 7.25 -13.89 -11.86
CA LEU A 248 7.28 -13.72 -13.32
C LEU A 248 5.86 -13.66 -13.91
N ILE A 249 4.95 -14.54 -13.47
CA ILE A 249 3.54 -14.51 -13.88
C ILE A 249 2.88 -13.17 -13.50
N GLN A 250 3.13 -12.62 -12.31
CA GLN A 250 2.58 -11.32 -11.91
C GLN A 250 3.07 -10.18 -12.83
N CYS A 251 4.34 -10.21 -13.24
CA CYS A 251 4.87 -9.27 -14.23
C CYS A 251 4.14 -9.42 -15.58
N VAL A 252 3.98 -10.65 -16.08
CA VAL A 252 3.28 -10.91 -17.34
C VAL A 252 1.80 -10.51 -17.27
N LEU A 253 1.15 -10.65 -16.11
CA LEU A 253 -0.22 -10.16 -15.89
C LEU A 253 -0.31 -8.63 -15.92
N GLN A 254 0.74 -7.92 -15.50
CA GLN A 254 0.81 -6.46 -15.63
C GLN A 254 0.91 -6.05 -17.12
N ASP A 255 1.68 -6.79 -17.91
CA ASP A 255 1.76 -6.60 -19.36
C ASP A 255 0.41 -6.91 -20.02
N ALA A 256 -0.23 -8.01 -19.64
CA ALA A 256 -1.58 -8.35 -20.08
C ALA A 256 -2.59 -7.24 -19.72
N GLY A 257 -2.52 -6.68 -18.51
CA GLY A 257 -3.31 -5.51 -18.11
C GLY A 257 -3.08 -4.30 -19.02
N SER A 258 -1.85 -4.08 -19.45
CA SER A 258 -1.53 -2.99 -20.39
C SER A 258 -2.15 -3.21 -21.78
N VAL A 259 -2.21 -4.47 -22.25
CA VAL A 259 -2.93 -4.86 -23.47
C VAL A 259 -4.42 -4.57 -23.32
N ILE A 260 -5.04 -5.04 -22.23
CA ILE A 260 -6.48 -4.89 -21.98
C ILE A 260 -6.85 -3.40 -21.86
N ALA A 261 -5.99 -2.59 -21.26
CA ALA A 261 -6.20 -1.14 -21.12
C ALA A 261 -6.05 -0.37 -22.44
N THR A 262 -5.67 -1.03 -23.54
CA THR A 262 -5.43 -0.42 -24.85
C THR A 262 -6.33 -1.05 -25.91
N PRO A 263 -7.64 -0.76 -25.88
CA PRO A 263 -8.60 -1.31 -26.83
C PRO A 263 -8.27 -0.90 -28.27
N ALA A 264 -8.35 -1.86 -29.20
CA ALA A 264 -7.99 -1.68 -30.60
C ALA A 264 -8.80 -0.56 -31.29
N SER A 265 -10.04 -0.32 -30.87
CA SER A 265 -10.90 0.73 -31.44
C SER A 265 -10.41 2.16 -31.18
N SER A 266 -9.70 2.41 -30.07
CA SER A 266 -9.15 3.73 -29.73
C SER A 266 -7.62 3.80 -29.81
N ALA A 267 -6.95 2.68 -30.09
CA ALA A 267 -5.50 2.59 -30.18
C ALA A 267 -4.95 3.18 -31.49
N ARG A 268 -4.11 4.22 -31.36
CA ARG A 268 -3.22 4.70 -32.43
C ARG A 268 -1.98 3.81 -32.56
N GLU A 269 -1.31 3.87 -33.71
CA GLU A 269 -0.10 3.08 -33.99
C GLU A 269 1.03 3.27 -32.94
N ALA A 270 1.13 4.45 -32.33
CA ALA A 270 2.09 4.69 -31.24
C ALA A 270 1.78 3.88 -29.96
N HIS A 271 0.51 3.59 -29.68
CA HIS A 271 0.11 2.78 -28.52
C HIS A 271 0.34 1.29 -28.77
N LYS A 272 0.19 0.83 -30.02
CA LYS A 272 0.36 -0.59 -30.40
C LYS A 272 1.82 -1.05 -30.41
N LYS A 273 2.77 -0.16 -30.73
CA LYS A 273 4.21 -0.50 -30.81
C LYS A 273 4.84 -0.98 -29.50
N ASN A 274 4.26 -0.60 -28.36
CA ASN A 274 4.81 -0.91 -27.04
C ASN A 274 4.10 -2.08 -26.34
N ILE A 275 3.13 -2.70 -27.00
CA ILE A 275 2.27 -3.73 -26.42
C ILE A 275 2.45 -4.99 -27.28
N VAL A 276 3.49 -5.75 -26.95
CA VAL A 276 3.75 -7.05 -27.59
C VAL A 276 3.62 -8.11 -26.53
N PHE A 277 2.60 -8.96 -26.66
CA PHE A 277 2.46 -10.14 -25.83
C PHE A 277 3.22 -11.29 -26.50
N ASN A 278 4.20 -11.86 -25.79
CA ASN A 278 5.07 -12.89 -26.34
C ASN A 278 4.46 -14.28 -26.11
N ASP A 279 4.32 -15.07 -27.17
CA ASP A 279 3.86 -16.47 -27.08
C ASP A 279 4.84 -17.35 -26.26
N GLN A 280 6.09 -16.91 -26.05
CA GLN A 280 7.06 -17.61 -25.19
C GLN A 280 6.53 -17.86 -23.78
N PHE A 281 5.72 -16.95 -23.21
CA PHE A 281 5.17 -17.13 -21.88
C PHE A 281 4.21 -18.33 -21.79
N VAL A 282 3.52 -18.66 -22.89
CA VAL A 282 2.67 -19.85 -22.95
C VAL A 282 3.53 -21.12 -22.93
N ASN A 283 4.63 -21.12 -23.70
CA ASN A 283 5.58 -22.24 -23.73
C ASN A 283 6.24 -22.46 -22.36
N ASP A 284 6.58 -21.38 -21.65
CA ASP A 284 7.16 -21.45 -20.31
C ASP A 284 6.19 -22.09 -19.31
N LEU A 285 4.90 -21.72 -19.36
CA LEU A 285 3.85 -22.33 -18.55
C LEU A 285 3.69 -23.82 -18.85
N GLU A 286 3.66 -24.21 -20.12
CA GLU A 286 3.56 -25.62 -20.54
C GLU A 286 4.76 -26.44 -20.06
N SER A 287 5.98 -25.90 -20.19
CA SER A 287 7.21 -26.51 -19.67
C SER A 287 7.16 -26.73 -18.15
N TRP A 288 6.69 -25.74 -17.38
CA TRP A 288 6.55 -25.87 -15.93
C TRP A 288 5.44 -26.85 -15.52
N ILE A 289 4.34 -26.91 -16.28
CA ILE A 289 3.29 -27.91 -16.07
C ILE A 289 3.86 -29.31 -16.26
N ASP A 290 4.61 -29.55 -17.34
CA ASP A 290 5.20 -30.85 -17.65
C ASP A 290 6.23 -31.28 -16.59
N GLU A 291 7.04 -30.34 -16.11
CA GLU A 291 7.99 -30.57 -15.02
C GLU A 291 7.29 -31.03 -13.73
N MET A 292 6.29 -30.27 -13.27
CA MET A 292 5.55 -30.62 -12.05
C MET A 292 4.74 -31.90 -12.22
N THR A 293 4.19 -32.14 -13.41
CA THR A 293 3.36 -33.32 -13.70
C THR A 293 4.16 -34.61 -13.59
N LYS A 294 5.45 -34.62 -13.96
CA LYS A 294 6.35 -35.78 -13.81
C LYS A 294 6.49 -36.23 -12.35
N GLU A 295 6.41 -35.29 -11.42
CA GLU A 295 6.45 -35.60 -9.99
C GLU A 295 5.08 -36.01 -9.45
N LEU A 296 3.97 -35.74 -10.13
CA LEU A 296 2.63 -35.95 -9.57
C LEU A 296 2.10 -37.38 -9.80
N PRO A 297 1.32 -37.93 -8.85
CA PRO A 297 0.59 -39.16 -9.12
C PRO A 297 -0.48 -38.92 -10.21
N PRO A 298 -0.74 -39.94 -11.05
CA PRO A 298 -1.71 -39.82 -12.14
C PRO A 298 -3.10 -39.46 -11.58
N LEU A 299 -3.74 -38.48 -12.22
CA LEU A 299 -5.08 -38.02 -11.83
C LEU A 299 -6.13 -38.97 -12.41
N THR A 300 -6.74 -39.80 -11.57
CA THR A 300 -7.81 -40.73 -11.99
C THR A 300 -9.21 -40.23 -11.69
N ASN A 301 -9.35 -39.33 -10.71
CA ASN A 301 -10.63 -38.82 -10.24
C ASN A 301 -10.60 -37.30 -10.07
N PHE A 302 -11.77 -36.66 -10.05
CA PHE A 302 -11.88 -35.25 -9.67
C PHE A 302 -11.44 -35.04 -8.22
N ILE A 303 -10.66 -34.00 -8.00
CA ILE A 303 -10.18 -33.58 -6.67
C ILE A 303 -10.95 -32.37 -6.18
N LEU A 304 -11.22 -32.34 -4.88
CA LEU A 304 -11.73 -31.16 -4.19
C LEU A 304 -10.57 -30.19 -3.94
N PRO A 305 -10.78 -28.87 -4.12
CA PRO A 305 -9.75 -27.88 -3.87
C PRO A 305 -9.37 -27.89 -2.39
N SER A 306 -8.24 -28.54 -2.09
CA SER A 306 -7.75 -28.85 -0.74
C SER A 306 -6.24 -29.09 -0.80
N GLY A 307 -5.63 -29.62 0.27
CA GLY A 307 -4.19 -29.96 0.25
C GLY A 307 -3.26 -28.96 0.95
N GLY A 308 -3.80 -28.07 1.79
CA GLY A 308 -2.99 -27.14 2.60
C GLY A 308 -3.25 -25.68 2.26
N LYS A 309 -2.57 -24.74 2.96
CA LYS A 309 -2.78 -23.29 2.75
C LYS A 309 -2.31 -22.88 1.35
N SER A 310 -1.09 -23.28 0.97
CA SER A 310 -0.50 -23.08 -0.35
C SER A 310 -1.41 -23.62 -1.46
N ALA A 311 -1.72 -24.92 -1.45
CA ALA A 311 -2.55 -25.58 -2.46
C ALA A 311 -3.97 -24.98 -2.55
N SER A 312 -4.62 -24.73 -1.41
CA SER A 312 -5.97 -24.14 -1.40
C SER A 312 -5.96 -22.72 -1.95
N SER A 313 -4.94 -21.91 -1.61
CA SER A 313 -4.80 -20.55 -2.15
C SER A 313 -4.54 -20.53 -3.65
N LEU A 314 -3.75 -21.48 -4.18
CA LEU A 314 -3.55 -21.67 -5.61
C LEU A 314 -4.82 -22.10 -6.33
N HIS A 315 -5.65 -22.95 -5.71
CA HIS A 315 -6.98 -23.27 -6.26
C HIS A 315 -7.94 -22.07 -6.26
N VAL A 316 -7.85 -21.17 -5.29
CA VAL A 316 -8.58 -19.90 -5.32
C VAL A 316 -8.08 -19.05 -6.49
N ALA A 317 -6.77 -18.85 -6.62
CA ALA A 317 -6.17 -18.11 -7.73
C ALA A 317 -6.58 -18.70 -9.09
N ARG A 318 -6.62 -20.03 -9.23
CA ARG A 318 -7.14 -20.74 -10.41
C ARG A 318 -8.58 -20.35 -10.73
N SER A 319 -9.46 -20.27 -9.72
CA SER A 319 -10.86 -19.88 -9.94
C SER A 319 -11.01 -18.42 -10.38
N VAL A 320 -10.18 -17.52 -9.84
CA VAL A 320 -10.10 -16.11 -10.23
C VAL A 320 -9.53 -15.98 -11.64
N CYS A 321 -8.52 -16.77 -12.00
CA CYS A 321 -7.96 -16.81 -13.35
C CYS A 321 -9.01 -17.17 -14.40
N ARG A 322 -9.83 -18.20 -14.12
CA ARG A 322 -10.96 -18.55 -15.00
C ARG A 322 -12.04 -17.47 -15.04
N ARG A 323 -12.17 -16.64 -14.00
CA ARG A 323 -13.07 -15.48 -14.03
C ARG A 323 -12.50 -14.38 -14.93
N ALA A 324 -11.20 -14.09 -14.84
CA ALA A 324 -10.51 -13.16 -15.73
C ALA A 324 -10.60 -13.60 -17.21
N GLU A 325 -10.44 -14.90 -17.47
CA GLU A 325 -10.63 -15.48 -18.80
C GLU A 325 -12.03 -15.17 -19.37
N ARG A 326 -13.08 -15.33 -18.55
CA ARG A 326 -14.46 -15.05 -18.97
C ARG A 326 -14.74 -13.56 -19.18
N SER A 327 -14.09 -12.66 -18.43
CA SER A 327 -14.26 -11.22 -18.63
C SER A 327 -13.57 -10.71 -19.89
N LEU A 328 -12.56 -11.43 -20.41
CA LEU A 328 -11.95 -11.15 -21.72
C LEU A 328 -12.80 -11.61 -22.93
N ALA A 329 -13.60 -12.66 -22.76
CA ALA A 329 -14.40 -13.24 -23.84
C ALA A 329 -15.28 -12.22 -24.63
N PRO A 330 -15.99 -11.25 -24.01
CA PRO A 330 -16.71 -10.21 -24.76
C PRO A 330 -15.75 -9.30 -25.55
N LEU A 331 -14.63 -8.89 -24.97
CA LEU A 331 -13.67 -7.96 -25.60
C LEU A 331 -13.01 -8.56 -26.84
N ILE A 332 -12.75 -9.87 -26.83
CA ILE A 332 -12.16 -10.59 -27.98
C ILE A 332 -13.20 -10.75 -29.10
N ARG A 333 -14.45 -11.03 -28.74
CA ARG A 333 -15.57 -11.12 -29.69
C ARG A 333 -15.78 -9.80 -30.43
N ASP A 334 -15.63 -8.70 -29.70
CA ASP A 334 -15.72 -7.33 -30.22
C ASP A 334 -14.42 -6.87 -30.91
N LYS A 335 -13.40 -7.75 -30.97
CA LYS A 335 -12.07 -7.51 -31.57
C LYS A 335 -11.32 -6.33 -30.97
N GLU A 336 -11.56 -6.04 -29.70
CA GLU A 336 -10.86 -4.99 -28.96
C GLU A 336 -9.49 -5.44 -28.47
N ILE A 337 -9.30 -6.75 -28.27
CA ILE A 337 -8.08 -7.38 -27.73
C ILE A 337 -7.74 -8.62 -28.57
N ASP A 338 -6.45 -8.91 -28.70
CA ASP A 338 -5.96 -10.11 -29.39
C ASP A 338 -6.14 -11.40 -28.56
N GLU A 339 -6.22 -12.54 -29.24
CA GLU A 339 -6.48 -13.85 -28.63
C GLU A 339 -5.30 -14.37 -27.79
N GLN A 340 -4.09 -13.82 -27.98
CA GLN A 340 -2.88 -14.22 -27.25
C GLN A 340 -3.06 -14.17 -25.73
N THR A 341 -3.65 -13.09 -25.20
CA THR A 341 -3.88 -12.94 -23.75
C THR A 341 -4.84 -14.00 -23.21
N LEU A 342 -5.85 -14.38 -24.01
CA LEU A 342 -6.78 -15.44 -23.63
C LEU A 342 -6.10 -16.81 -23.57
N ARG A 343 -5.25 -17.13 -24.56
CA ARG A 343 -4.47 -18.37 -24.59
C ARG A 343 -3.58 -18.48 -23.35
N PHE A 344 -2.93 -17.39 -22.96
CA PHE A 344 -2.12 -17.34 -21.74
C PHE A 344 -2.96 -17.58 -20.47
N LEU A 345 -4.08 -16.89 -20.27
CA LEU A 345 -4.92 -17.09 -19.08
C LEU A 345 -5.51 -18.50 -19.00
N ASN A 346 -5.90 -19.07 -20.14
CA ASN A 346 -6.37 -20.44 -20.20
C ASN A 346 -5.27 -21.41 -19.70
N ARG A 347 -4.04 -21.27 -20.22
CA ARG A 347 -2.91 -22.11 -19.82
C ARG A 347 -2.43 -21.85 -18.40
N LEU A 348 -2.52 -20.60 -17.93
CA LEU A 348 -2.23 -20.24 -16.55
C LEU A 348 -3.19 -20.95 -15.58
N SER A 349 -4.45 -21.14 -15.95
CA SER A 349 -5.40 -21.88 -15.10
C SER A 349 -5.02 -23.37 -14.94
N ASP A 350 -4.43 -23.98 -15.98
CA ASP A 350 -3.87 -25.34 -15.92
C ASP A 350 -2.62 -25.37 -15.04
N PHE A 351 -1.72 -24.40 -15.19
CA PHE A 351 -0.54 -24.24 -14.36
C PHE A 351 -0.90 -24.14 -12.87
N LEU A 352 -1.87 -23.29 -12.53
CA LEU A 352 -2.30 -23.12 -11.14
C LEU A 352 -2.96 -24.39 -10.56
N PHE A 353 -3.63 -25.17 -11.39
CA PHE A 353 -4.14 -26.48 -10.99
C PHE A 353 -2.98 -27.44 -10.66
N THR A 354 -2.01 -27.58 -11.57
CA THR A 354 -0.86 -28.47 -11.39
C THR A 354 0.02 -28.04 -10.22
N ALA A 355 0.26 -26.73 -10.07
CA ALA A 355 1.00 -26.16 -8.95
C ALA A 355 0.31 -26.43 -7.59
N ALA A 356 -1.02 -26.33 -7.53
CA ALA A 356 -1.75 -26.64 -6.30
C ALA A 356 -1.54 -28.10 -5.87
N ARG A 357 -1.62 -29.03 -6.82
CA ARG A 357 -1.34 -30.46 -6.59
C ARG A 357 0.11 -30.70 -6.16
N TYR A 358 1.04 -30.01 -6.82
CA TYR A 358 2.47 -30.08 -6.52
C TYR A 358 2.75 -29.68 -5.08
N CYS A 359 2.23 -28.53 -4.64
CA CYS A 359 2.35 -28.07 -3.26
C CYS A 359 1.75 -29.05 -2.26
N ALA A 360 0.55 -29.59 -2.54
CA ALA A 360 -0.08 -30.57 -1.67
C ALA A 360 0.78 -31.83 -1.50
N LYS A 361 1.34 -32.36 -2.60
CA LYS A 361 2.25 -33.50 -2.58
C LYS A 361 3.52 -33.21 -1.78
N ARG A 362 4.17 -32.08 -2.03
CA ARG A 362 5.41 -31.66 -1.36
C ARG A 362 5.22 -31.48 0.15
N GLU A 363 4.05 -31.02 0.59
CA GLU A 363 3.68 -30.93 2.01
C GLU A 363 3.23 -32.27 2.62
N GLY A 364 3.18 -33.35 1.86
CA GLY A 364 2.70 -34.66 2.32
C GLY A 364 1.21 -34.67 2.65
N ARG A 365 0.41 -33.78 2.04
CA ARG A 365 -1.05 -33.73 2.25
C ARG A 365 -1.77 -34.50 1.16
N GLU A 366 -2.76 -35.29 1.57
CA GLU A 366 -3.62 -36.01 0.64
C GLU A 366 -4.69 -35.09 0.01
N GLU A 367 -4.84 -35.22 -1.31
CA GLU A 367 -5.91 -34.58 -2.08
C GLU A 367 -7.23 -35.30 -1.82
N LYS A 368 -8.28 -34.54 -1.47
CA LYS A 368 -9.60 -35.16 -1.25
C LYS A 368 -10.27 -35.46 -2.58
N VAL A 369 -10.56 -36.73 -2.84
CA VAL A 369 -11.32 -37.16 -4.02
C VAL A 369 -12.79 -36.75 -3.89
N TYR A 370 -13.37 -36.24 -4.97
CA TYR A 370 -14.81 -35.98 -5.04
C TYR A 370 -15.59 -37.29 -5.01
N LEU A 371 -16.47 -37.43 -4.03
CA LEU A 371 -17.43 -38.53 -3.94
C LEU A 371 -18.82 -38.01 -4.32
N ARG A 372 -19.46 -38.65 -5.30
CA ARG A 372 -20.85 -38.34 -5.63
C ARG A 372 -21.74 -38.67 -4.42
N PRO A 373 -22.53 -37.71 -3.90
CA PRO A 373 -23.49 -38.00 -2.84
C PRO A 373 -24.45 -39.10 -3.31
N LYS A 374 -24.64 -40.14 -2.49
CA LYS A 374 -25.70 -41.11 -2.75
C LYS A 374 -27.05 -40.43 -2.50
N GLU A 375 -28.03 -40.67 -3.37
CA GLU A 375 -29.41 -40.26 -3.13
C GLU A 375 -29.87 -40.82 -1.78
N ARG A 376 -30.45 -39.96 -0.95
CA ARG A 376 -30.84 -40.27 0.43
C ARG A 376 -32.19 -40.98 0.47
#